data_AF-A0A0A0K5T1-F1
#
_entry.id   AF-A0A0A0K5T1-F1
#
_cell.length_a   1.000
_cell.length_b   1.000
_cell.length_c   1.000
_cell.angle_alpha   90.00
_cell.angle_beta   90.00
_cell.angle_gamma   90.00
#
_symmetry.space_group_name_H-M   'P 1'
#
loop_
_entity.id
_entity.type
_entity.pdbx_description
1 polymer ?
#
loop_
_entity_poly.entity_id
_entity_poly.type
_entity_poly.pdbx_seq_one_letter_code
_entity_poly.pdbx_strand_id
1 'polypeptide(L)'
;MYSSGNPTNVANPIKDASCQVDIKTTSGRLTLYQTTLCEKISWDKLNTNMVLDPGGYLSPYNQDDIQLICCQADASVLWLVPDVVQSRFVHSLDRKQDIIISFTWILTRDRPKGKEVVKYDRVIESRDLPNQSDVQKVLNGSMNGFRIKNVYQRYFRVTGSGEVRPLEQEESFVSADLILNRNNYEWWSFHDIQPINVSECGRFTGPVAFVISEEIPPQGILGDTLSKFSIWGLYITFVLAVGRFIRLQCSDLRMRIPYENLPSCDRLIAICEDIYAARAEGELGVEEVLYWTLVKIYRSPHMLLEYTKVD
;
A
#
# COMPACT_ATOMS: atom_id res chain seq x y z
N MET A 1 -25.02 1.42 -4.98
CA MET A 1 -24.47 1.45 -3.60
C MET A 1 -22.98 1.73 -3.54
N TYR A 2 -22.24 1.67 -4.66
CA TYR A 2 -20.93 2.32 -4.77
C TYR A 2 -21.13 3.58 -5.61
N SER A 3 -21.32 4.71 -4.94
CA SER A 3 -21.20 6.02 -5.57
C SER A 3 -19.73 6.21 -5.90
N SER A 4 -19.41 6.40 -7.17
CA SER A 4 -18.09 6.77 -7.67
C SER A 4 -17.70 8.21 -7.31
N GLY A 5 -18.62 9.00 -6.74
CA GLY A 5 -18.31 10.29 -6.14
C GLY A 5 -17.89 10.09 -4.69
N ASN A 6 -16.59 9.96 -4.44
CA ASN A 6 -16.04 9.98 -3.09
C ASN A 6 -16.01 11.44 -2.62
N PRO A 7 -16.70 11.83 -1.54
CA PRO A 7 -16.61 13.18 -1.04
C PRO A 7 -15.24 13.34 -0.38
N THR A 8 -14.40 14.20 -0.95
CA THR A 8 -13.07 14.63 -0.46
C THR A 8 -11.98 13.57 -0.44
N ASN A 9 -11.65 13.01 -1.61
CA ASN A 9 -10.31 12.44 -1.76
C ASN A 9 -9.24 13.50 -1.44
N VAL A 10 -8.12 13.08 -0.87
CA VAL A 10 -7.02 13.97 -0.46
C VAL A 10 -5.75 13.55 -1.17
N ALA A 11 -4.96 14.54 -1.60
CA ALA A 11 -3.65 14.33 -2.19
C ALA A 11 -2.72 13.53 -1.25
N ASN A 12 -1.90 12.65 -1.83
CA ASN A 12 -0.96 11.80 -1.10
C ASN A 12 0.46 11.94 -1.67
N PRO A 13 1.08 13.12 -1.53
CA PRO A 13 2.35 13.42 -2.17
C PRO A 13 3.49 12.57 -1.61
N ILE A 14 4.48 12.32 -2.45
CA ILE A 14 5.77 11.75 -2.09
C ILE A 14 6.49 12.70 -1.12
N LYS A 15 6.85 12.16 0.05
CA LYS A 15 7.60 12.85 1.11
C LYS A 15 9.09 12.71 0.93
N ASP A 16 9.51 11.52 0.52
CA ASP A 16 10.92 11.20 0.36
C ASP A 16 11.16 10.31 -0.86
N ALA A 17 12.33 10.47 -1.48
CA ALA A 17 12.69 9.76 -2.69
C ALA A 17 14.19 9.45 -2.68
N SER A 18 14.52 8.24 -3.11
CA SER A 18 15.89 7.83 -3.36
C SER A 18 15.95 6.94 -4.59
N CYS A 19 17.12 6.89 -5.22
CA CYS A 19 17.36 6.02 -6.35
C CYS A 19 18.69 5.29 -6.21
N GLN A 20 18.74 4.10 -6.79
CA GLN A 20 19.85 3.18 -6.68
C GLN A 20 20.08 2.45 -8.00
N VAL A 21 21.36 2.24 -8.35
CA VAL A 21 21.78 1.36 -9.44
C VAL A 21 22.68 0.28 -8.91
N ASP A 22 22.26 -0.96 -9.09
CA ASP A 22 23.00 -2.15 -8.69
C ASP A 22 23.51 -2.90 -9.93
N ILE A 23 24.72 -3.46 -9.80
CA ILE A 23 25.25 -4.45 -10.72
C ILE A 23 25.39 -5.78 -10.00
N LYS A 24 24.96 -6.86 -10.65
CA LYS A 24 24.98 -8.22 -10.13
C LYS A 24 25.61 -9.16 -11.15
N THR A 25 26.45 -10.04 -10.63
CA THR A 25 26.96 -11.22 -11.34
C THR A 25 26.56 -12.47 -10.56
N THR A 26 26.96 -13.65 -11.02
CA THR A 26 26.78 -14.89 -10.26
C THR A 26 27.54 -14.90 -8.93
N SER A 27 28.61 -14.10 -8.82
CA SER A 27 29.52 -14.10 -7.67
C SER A 27 29.09 -13.11 -6.59
N GLY A 28 28.26 -12.11 -6.91
CA GLY A 28 27.81 -11.12 -5.95
C GLY A 28 27.09 -9.93 -6.57
N ARG A 29 26.79 -8.94 -5.75
CA ARG A 29 26.15 -7.67 -6.14
C ARG A 29 26.96 -6.51 -5.56
N LEU A 30 27.12 -5.46 -6.36
CA LEU A 30 27.68 -4.18 -5.94
C LEU A 30 26.70 -3.05 -6.26
N THR A 31 26.66 -2.03 -5.41
CA THR A 31 25.79 -0.86 -5.58
C THR A 31 26.59 0.29 -6.14
N LEU A 32 26.48 0.49 -7.45
CA LEU A 32 27.28 1.52 -8.15
C LEU A 32 26.85 2.90 -7.68
N TYR A 33 25.58 3.23 -7.83
CA TYR A 33 25.08 4.57 -7.54
C TYR A 33 23.94 4.51 -6.53
N GLN A 34 23.96 5.41 -5.56
CA GLN A 34 22.85 5.60 -4.63
C GLN A 34 22.79 7.06 -4.20
N THR A 35 21.63 7.70 -4.37
CA THR A 35 21.37 9.02 -3.80
C THR A 35 20.06 9.06 -3.04
N THR A 36 20.08 9.74 -1.90
CA THR A 36 18.90 10.11 -1.12
C THR A 36 18.63 11.62 -1.18
N LEU A 37 19.48 12.37 -1.89
CA LEU A 37 19.35 13.82 -2.04
C LEU A 37 18.46 14.11 -3.25
N CYS A 38 17.16 14.17 -3.01
CA CYS A 38 16.15 14.44 -4.01
C CYS A 38 15.19 15.54 -3.55
N GLU A 39 14.99 16.52 -4.42
CA GLU A 39 13.97 17.57 -4.27
C GLU A 39 12.67 17.12 -4.94
N LYS A 40 11.54 17.39 -4.26
CA LYS A 40 10.19 17.07 -4.75
C LYS A 40 9.47 18.38 -4.97
N ILE A 41 9.18 18.69 -6.22
CA ILE A 41 8.58 19.95 -6.65
C ILE A 41 7.16 19.66 -7.10
N SER A 42 6.19 20.32 -6.48
CA SER A 42 4.79 20.22 -6.86
C SER A 42 4.54 20.91 -8.21
N TRP A 43 3.60 20.40 -9.00
CA TRP A 43 3.34 20.89 -10.36
C TRP A 43 2.97 22.37 -10.44
N ASP A 44 2.24 22.89 -9.44
CA ASP A 44 1.85 24.30 -9.32
C ASP A 44 3.03 25.27 -9.28
N LYS A 45 4.21 24.79 -8.87
CA LYS A 45 5.44 25.58 -8.78
C LYS A 45 6.31 25.53 -10.02
N LEU A 46 5.97 24.67 -10.98
CA LEU A 46 6.71 24.55 -12.24
C LEU A 46 6.25 25.64 -13.20
N ASN A 47 7.20 26.32 -13.86
CA ASN A 47 6.89 27.36 -14.81
C ASN A 47 6.25 26.75 -16.06
N THR A 48 4.95 27.02 -16.26
CA THR A 48 4.13 26.46 -17.35
C THR A 48 4.56 26.92 -18.75
N ASN A 49 5.53 27.83 -18.86
CA ASN A 49 6.06 28.31 -20.13
C ASN A 49 7.03 27.32 -20.81
N MET A 50 7.42 26.24 -20.12
CA MET A 50 8.32 25.23 -20.63
C MET A 50 7.55 23.95 -20.98
N VAL A 51 7.86 23.34 -22.12
CA VAL A 51 7.28 22.05 -22.53
C VAL A 51 7.92 20.94 -21.69
N LEU A 52 7.43 20.75 -20.48
CA LEU A 52 7.89 19.72 -19.54
C LEU A 52 7.34 18.33 -19.87
N ASP A 53 6.24 18.28 -20.62
CA ASP A 53 5.56 17.07 -21.05
C ASP A 53 5.21 17.19 -22.55
N PRO A 54 6.19 16.97 -23.45
CA PRO A 54 5.99 17.12 -24.89
C PRO A 54 4.94 16.17 -25.46
N GLY A 55 4.69 15.04 -24.80
CA GLY A 55 3.70 14.05 -25.20
C GLY A 55 2.31 14.25 -24.60
N GLY A 56 2.13 15.22 -23.69
CA GLY A 56 0.85 15.47 -23.02
C GLY A 56 0.39 14.31 -22.13
N TYR A 57 1.31 13.48 -21.63
CA TYR A 57 1.04 12.30 -20.81
C TYR A 57 0.48 12.62 -19.43
N LEU A 58 0.78 13.81 -18.92
CA LEU A 58 0.34 14.32 -17.62
C LEU A 58 -1.00 15.04 -17.70
N SER A 59 -1.44 15.43 -18.91
CA SER A 59 -2.70 16.16 -19.14
C SER A 59 -3.97 15.52 -18.56
N PRO A 60 -4.12 14.18 -18.46
CA PRO A 60 -5.33 13.58 -17.88
C PRO A 60 -5.40 13.64 -16.35
N TYR A 61 -4.31 14.03 -15.68
CA TYR A 61 -4.18 13.96 -14.23
C TYR A 61 -4.33 15.36 -13.59
N ASN A 62 -4.77 15.38 -12.32
CA ASN A 62 -4.85 16.62 -11.58
C ASN A 62 -3.44 17.15 -11.27
N GLN A 63 -3.26 18.47 -11.32
CA GLN A 63 -1.98 19.12 -11.06
C GLN A 63 -1.50 18.87 -9.63
N ASP A 64 -2.43 18.82 -8.66
CA ASP A 64 -2.12 18.57 -7.25
C ASP A 64 -1.53 17.18 -6.98
N ASP A 65 -1.77 16.22 -7.88
CA ASP A 65 -1.30 14.84 -7.77
C ASP A 65 0.07 14.62 -8.41
N ILE A 66 0.55 15.60 -9.18
CA ILE A 66 1.78 15.50 -9.96
C ILE A 66 2.92 16.15 -9.19
N GLN A 67 4.03 15.42 -9.08
CA GLN A 67 5.28 15.93 -8.55
C GLN A 67 6.44 15.62 -9.49
N LEU A 68 7.34 16.57 -9.64
CA LEU A 68 8.64 16.38 -10.22
C LEU A 68 9.65 16.02 -9.13
N ILE A 69 10.40 14.95 -9.34
CA ILE A 69 11.50 14.55 -8.47
C ILE A 69 12.80 14.79 -9.20
N CYS A 70 13.66 15.63 -8.63
CA CYS A 70 15.01 15.92 -9.13
C CYS A 70 16.03 15.43 -8.11
N CYS A 71 16.92 14.52 -8.51
CA CYS A 71 17.94 13.95 -7.64
C CYS A 71 19.35 14.42 -8.00
N GLN A 72 20.28 14.33 -7.04
CA GLN A 72 21.65 14.74 -7.24
C GLN A 72 22.42 13.77 -8.14
N ALA A 73 23.23 14.28 -9.08
CA ALA A 73 24.02 13.44 -9.99
C ALA A 73 25.06 12.61 -9.25
N ASP A 74 25.74 13.18 -8.26
CA ASP A 74 26.70 12.45 -7.43
C ASP A 74 25.99 11.57 -6.40
N ALA A 75 26.54 10.37 -6.17
CA ALA A 75 26.07 9.48 -5.12
C ALA A 75 26.24 10.12 -3.73
N SER A 76 25.26 9.86 -2.86
CA SER A 76 25.30 10.24 -1.45
C SER A 76 26.31 9.43 -0.62
N VAL A 77 26.85 8.36 -1.19
CA VAL A 77 27.75 7.42 -0.54
C VAL A 77 29.07 7.31 -1.32
N LEU A 78 30.18 7.19 -0.59
CA LEU A 78 31.48 6.90 -1.18
C LEU A 78 31.55 5.44 -1.63
N TRP A 79 32.31 5.21 -2.70
CA TRP A 79 32.60 3.88 -3.21
C TRP A 79 33.77 3.27 -2.43
N LEU A 80 33.44 2.52 -1.37
CA LEU A 80 34.40 1.86 -0.49
C LEU A 80 34.34 0.34 -0.65
N VAL A 81 34.74 -0.16 -1.82
CA VAL A 81 34.81 -1.60 -2.08
C VAL A 81 36.26 -2.07 -1.89
N PRO A 82 36.54 -3.04 -0.99
CA PRO A 82 37.89 -3.54 -0.80
C PRO A 82 38.47 -4.14 -2.09
N ASP A 83 39.77 -3.93 -2.34
CA ASP A 83 40.46 -4.38 -3.56
C ASP A 83 40.26 -5.86 -3.88
N VAL A 84 40.24 -6.71 -2.84
CA VAL A 84 40.01 -8.15 -2.99
C VAL A 84 38.60 -8.43 -3.52
N VAL A 85 37.59 -7.70 -3.04
CA VAL A 85 36.20 -7.83 -3.49
C VAL A 85 36.06 -7.34 -4.92
N GLN A 86 36.63 -6.17 -5.23
CA GLN A 86 36.61 -5.60 -6.57
C GLN A 86 37.31 -6.51 -7.58
N SER A 87 38.51 -7.01 -7.27
CA SER A 87 39.26 -7.92 -8.15
C SER A 87 38.51 -9.23 -8.41
N ARG A 88 37.88 -9.81 -7.38
CA ARG A 88 37.02 -11.00 -7.51
C ARG A 88 35.78 -10.72 -8.35
N PHE A 89 35.18 -9.54 -8.19
CA PHE A 89 34.03 -9.12 -8.98
C PHE A 89 34.40 -8.93 -10.45
N VAL A 90 35.51 -8.25 -10.74
CA VAL A 90 36.03 -8.07 -12.11
C VAL A 90 36.33 -9.42 -12.77
N HIS A 91 36.97 -10.35 -12.08
CA HIS A 91 37.21 -11.71 -12.59
C HIS A 91 35.90 -12.48 -12.86
N SER A 92 34.82 -12.18 -12.14
CA SER A 92 33.51 -12.80 -12.42
C SER A 92 32.91 -12.33 -13.75
N LEU A 93 33.25 -11.13 -14.19
CA LEU A 93 32.84 -10.57 -15.49
C LEU A 93 33.54 -11.26 -16.67
N ASP A 94 34.77 -11.78 -16.49
CA ASP A 94 35.54 -12.44 -17.57
C ASP A 94 34.92 -13.76 -18.06
N ARG A 95 34.09 -14.41 -17.25
CA ARG A 95 33.64 -15.79 -17.49
C ARG A 95 32.54 -15.95 -18.55
N LYS A 96 32.31 -14.95 -19.41
CA LYS A 96 31.17 -14.88 -20.36
C LYS A 96 29.81 -15.12 -19.67
N GLN A 97 29.69 -14.66 -18.42
CA GLN A 97 28.44 -14.77 -17.68
C GLN A 97 27.63 -13.50 -17.85
N ASP A 98 26.31 -13.63 -17.82
CA ASP A 98 25.44 -12.48 -17.98
C ASP A 98 25.55 -11.56 -16.77
N ILE A 99 25.80 -10.28 -17.04
CA ILE A 99 25.70 -9.21 -16.05
C ILE A 99 24.24 -8.81 -15.93
N ILE A 100 23.80 -8.51 -14.71
CA ILE A 100 22.47 -7.98 -14.45
C ILE A 100 22.65 -6.61 -13.84
N ILE A 101 22.14 -5.58 -14.50
CA ILE A 101 22.06 -4.23 -13.94
C ILE A 101 20.59 -3.93 -13.65
N SER A 102 20.32 -3.40 -12.47
CA SER A 102 18.97 -2.98 -12.07
C SER A 102 18.97 -1.55 -11.55
N PHE A 103 17.94 -0.80 -11.90
CA PHE A 103 17.66 0.52 -11.38
C PHE A 103 16.45 0.44 -10.44
N THR A 104 16.54 1.08 -9.29
CA THR A 104 15.45 1.11 -8.31
C THR A 104 15.15 2.54 -7.87
N TRP A 105 13.89 2.97 -8.01
CA TRP A 105 13.32 4.11 -7.30
C TRP A 105 12.68 3.64 -6.00
N ILE A 106 12.96 4.32 -4.89
CA ILE A 106 12.35 4.08 -3.59
C ILE A 106 11.66 5.38 -3.19
N LEU A 107 10.34 5.34 -3.10
CA LEU A 107 9.49 6.50 -2.86
C LEU A 107 8.70 6.29 -1.57
N THR A 108 8.64 7.29 -0.72
CA THR A 108 7.95 7.23 0.57
C THR A 108 6.84 8.25 0.62
N ARG A 109 5.67 7.82 1.11
CA ARG A 109 4.44 8.63 1.28
C ARG A 109 3.71 8.24 2.55
N ASP A 110 2.75 9.04 3.00
CA ASP A 110 2.11 8.83 4.31
C ASP A 110 1.14 7.64 4.34
N ARG A 111 0.67 7.20 3.16
CA ARG A 111 -0.39 6.21 2.98
C ARG A 111 -0.17 5.38 1.72
N PRO A 112 -0.73 4.16 1.63
CA PRO A 112 -1.54 3.48 2.64
C PRO A 112 -0.67 2.99 3.80
N LYS A 113 -1.27 2.83 4.99
CA LYS A 113 -0.51 2.42 6.18
C LYS A 113 -0.01 0.98 6.04
N GLY A 114 1.26 0.75 6.37
CA GLY A 114 1.95 -0.52 6.15
C GLY A 114 2.49 -0.71 4.73
N LYS A 115 2.29 0.26 3.82
CA LYS A 115 2.93 0.32 2.50
C LYS A 115 3.31 1.76 2.14
N GLU A 116 3.85 2.48 3.11
CA GLU A 116 4.32 3.86 2.98
C GLU A 116 5.48 3.95 1.98
N VAL A 117 6.33 2.93 1.95
CA VAL A 117 7.47 2.83 1.03
C VAL A 117 7.06 1.99 -0.19
N VAL A 118 7.11 2.61 -1.35
CA VAL A 118 6.86 1.96 -2.64
C VAL A 118 8.15 1.90 -3.45
N LYS A 119 8.37 0.79 -4.14
CA LYS A 119 9.57 0.58 -4.95
C LYS A 119 9.17 0.37 -6.40
N TYR A 120 9.87 1.05 -7.31
CA TYR A 120 9.91 0.71 -8.72
C TYR A 120 11.27 0.12 -9.02
N ASP A 121 11.29 -1.16 -9.40
CA ASP A 121 12.51 -1.88 -9.74
C ASP A 121 12.44 -2.26 -11.22
N ARG A 122 13.55 -2.00 -11.93
CA ARG A 122 13.69 -2.37 -13.33
C ARG A 122 15.03 -3.04 -13.56
N VAL A 123 14.94 -4.26 -14.08
CA VAL A 123 16.09 -4.97 -14.64
C VAL A 123 16.28 -4.54 -16.08
N ILE A 124 17.52 -4.18 -16.42
CA ILE A 124 17.88 -3.66 -17.74
C ILE A 124 18.01 -4.82 -18.72
N GLU A 125 17.43 -4.66 -19.91
CA GLU A 125 17.44 -5.69 -20.94
C GLU A 125 18.82 -5.86 -21.57
N SER A 126 19.14 -7.06 -22.05
CA SER A 126 20.49 -7.37 -22.57
C SER A 126 20.95 -6.49 -23.72
N ARG A 127 20.03 -5.93 -24.52
CA ARG A 127 20.33 -4.99 -25.61
C ARG A 127 20.74 -3.59 -25.14
N ASP A 128 20.37 -3.24 -23.91
CA ASP A 128 20.53 -1.91 -23.32
C ASP A 128 21.66 -1.88 -22.27
N LEU A 129 22.22 -3.05 -21.94
CA LEU A 129 23.38 -3.20 -21.08
C LEU A 129 24.66 -2.64 -21.73
N PRO A 130 25.61 -2.14 -20.93
CA PRO A 130 26.95 -1.79 -21.39
C PRO A 130 27.72 -3.05 -21.82
N ASN A 131 28.75 -2.86 -22.63
CA ASN A 131 29.70 -3.94 -22.88
C ASN A 131 30.40 -4.32 -21.57
N GLN A 132 30.52 -5.61 -21.30
CA GLN A 132 31.19 -6.12 -20.10
C GLN A 132 32.65 -5.62 -20.01
N SER A 133 33.33 -5.51 -21.16
CA SER A 133 34.69 -4.96 -21.24
C SER A 133 34.79 -3.53 -20.74
N ASP A 134 33.76 -2.72 -20.97
CA ASP A 134 33.76 -1.31 -20.58
C ASP A 134 33.57 -1.20 -19.07
N VAL A 135 32.65 -2.01 -18.50
CA VAL A 135 32.49 -2.14 -17.03
C VAL A 135 33.81 -2.57 -16.37
N GLN A 136 34.50 -3.56 -16.94
CA GLN A 136 35.80 -4.02 -16.43
C GLN A 136 36.86 -2.93 -16.49
N LYS A 137 36.99 -2.22 -17.62
CA LYS A 137 37.94 -1.11 -17.76
C LYS A 137 37.64 0.00 -16.77
N VAL A 138 36.36 0.28 -16.50
CA VAL A 138 35.96 1.28 -15.50
C VAL A 138 36.35 0.84 -14.11
N LEU A 139 36.06 -0.40 -13.72
CA LEU A 139 36.44 -0.92 -12.40
C LEU A 139 37.97 -1.01 -12.24
N ASN A 140 38.72 -1.35 -13.29
CA ASN A 140 40.18 -1.40 -13.27
C ASN A 140 40.85 0.00 -13.35
N GLY A 141 40.07 1.07 -13.54
CA GLY A 141 40.58 2.44 -13.61
C GLY A 141 41.19 2.85 -14.95
N SER A 142 41.00 2.06 -16.01
CA SER A 142 41.41 2.41 -17.38
C SER A 142 40.39 3.30 -18.11
N MET A 143 39.14 3.33 -17.62
CA MET A 143 38.07 4.21 -18.08
C MET A 143 37.35 4.82 -16.87
N ASN A 144 36.66 5.93 -17.08
CA ASN A 144 35.96 6.63 -15.99
C ASN A 144 34.47 6.35 -15.96
N GLY A 145 33.86 5.84 -17.03
CA GLY A 145 32.43 5.56 -17.03
C GLY A 145 31.97 4.72 -18.20
N PHE A 146 30.72 4.28 -18.14
CA PHE A 146 30.06 3.51 -19.18
C PHE A 146 28.60 3.92 -19.33
N ARG A 147 28.05 3.66 -20.51
CA ARG A 147 26.69 4.03 -20.88
C ARG A 147 25.72 2.88 -20.64
N ILE A 148 24.57 3.19 -20.04
CA ILE A 148 23.44 2.27 -19.96
C ILE A 148 22.24 2.92 -20.66
N LYS A 149 21.58 2.16 -21.52
CA LYS A 149 20.39 2.63 -22.23
C LYS A 149 19.13 2.24 -21.46
N ASN A 150 18.06 2.99 -21.66
CA ASN A 150 16.71 2.68 -21.15
C ASN A 150 16.68 2.22 -19.68
N VAL A 151 17.37 2.95 -18.80
CA VAL A 151 17.58 2.60 -17.40
C VAL A 151 16.26 2.57 -16.61
N TYR A 152 15.39 3.56 -16.79
CA TYR A 152 14.08 3.65 -16.14
C TYR A 152 13.09 4.49 -16.97
N GLN A 153 11.80 4.45 -16.62
CA GLN A 153 10.77 5.30 -17.25
C GLN A 153 10.59 6.60 -16.49
N ARG A 154 10.56 7.71 -17.23
CA ARG A 154 10.50 9.05 -16.65
C ARG A 154 9.17 9.34 -15.96
N TYR A 155 8.08 8.71 -16.39
CA TYR A 155 6.74 8.93 -15.85
C TYR A 155 6.24 7.66 -15.17
N PHE A 156 5.84 7.78 -13.90
CA PHE A 156 5.23 6.69 -13.18
C PHE A 156 4.09 7.14 -12.27
N ARG A 157 3.10 6.25 -12.15
CA ARG A 157 1.91 6.40 -11.33
C ARG A 157 2.05 5.55 -10.08
N VAL A 158 1.86 6.15 -8.91
CA VAL A 158 1.84 5.47 -7.62
C VAL A 158 0.40 5.28 -7.19
N THR A 159 -0.04 4.03 -7.11
CA THR A 159 -1.45 3.70 -6.82
C THR A 159 -1.79 3.86 -5.34
N GLY A 160 -3.08 4.06 -5.03
CA GLY A 160 -3.59 4.04 -3.66
C GLY A 160 -3.33 2.71 -2.93
N SER A 161 -3.11 1.61 -3.67
CA SER A 161 -2.85 0.27 -3.14
C SER A 161 -1.39 -0.01 -2.74
N GLY A 162 -0.44 0.86 -3.09
CA GLY A 162 0.98 0.66 -2.80
C GLY A 162 1.80 0.07 -3.94
N GLU A 163 1.45 0.34 -5.19
CA GLU A 163 2.20 -0.13 -6.36
C GLU A 163 2.70 1.05 -7.20
N VAL A 164 3.89 0.94 -7.79
CA VAL A 164 4.33 1.88 -8.84
C VAL A 164 4.09 1.24 -10.20
N ARG A 165 3.39 1.97 -11.07
CA ARG A 165 3.12 1.57 -12.46
C ARG A 165 3.73 2.60 -13.39
N PRO A 166 4.71 2.24 -14.22
CA PRO A 166 5.20 3.17 -15.21
C PRO A 166 4.13 3.43 -16.28
N LEU A 167 4.20 4.59 -16.93
CA LEU A 167 3.42 4.87 -18.13
C LEU A 167 4.18 4.29 -19.34
N GLU A 168 3.64 3.21 -19.93
CA GLU A 168 4.30 2.44 -20.99
C GLU A 168 4.33 3.19 -22.32
N GLN A 169 5.38 3.99 -22.55
CA GLN A 169 5.66 4.66 -23.83
C GLN A 169 7.16 4.65 -24.12
N GLU A 170 7.53 4.34 -25.37
CA GLU A 170 8.93 4.13 -25.78
C GLU A 170 9.81 5.38 -25.65
N GLU A 171 9.25 6.58 -25.84
CA GLU A 171 10.01 7.84 -25.74
C GLU A 171 10.23 8.32 -24.29
N SER A 172 9.67 7.61 -23.30
CA SER A 172 9.78 7.99 -21.89
C SER A 172 11.01 7.42 -21.18
N PHE A 173 11.82 6.59 -21.86
CA PHE A 173 12.96 5.93 -21.24
C PHE A 173 14.15 6.86 -21.07
N VAL A 174 14.77 6.81 -19.89
CA VAL A 174 15.97 7.58 -19.55
C VAL A 174 17.21 6.72 -19.80
N SER A 175 18.15 7.22 -20.59
CA SER A 175 19.47 6.60 -20.76
C SER A 175 20.51 7.44 -20.03
N ALA A 176 21.52 6.79 -19.44
CA ALA A 176 22.47 7.48 -18.57
C ALA A 176 23.90 6.98 -18.72
N ASP A 177 24.84 7.88 -18.46
CA ASP A 177 26.25 7.59 -18.27
C ASP A 177 26.54 7.48 -16.77
N LEU A 178 27.05 6.32 -16.35
CA LEU A 178 27.57 6.13 -14.99
C LEU A 178 29.07 6.39 -14.98
N ILE A 179 29.51 7.34 -14.15
CA ILE A 179 30.90 7.78 -14.07
C ILE A 179 31.43 7.50 -12.67
N LEU A 180 32.54 6.77 -12.56
CA LEU A 180 33.30 6.58 -11.35
C LEU A 180 34.37 7.68 -11.24
N ASN A 181 34.18 8.62 -10.33
CA ASN A 181 35.15 9.66 -10.02
C ASN A 181 36.21 9.11 -9.08
N ARG A 182 37.47 9.46 -9.33
CA ARG A 182 38.64 8.96 -8.59
C ARG A 182 39.54 10.12 -8.19
N ASN A 183 39.13 10.85 -7.15
CA ASN A 183 39.94 11.91 -6.55
C ASN A 183 40.61 11.37 -5.28
N ASN A 184 40.62 12.13 -4.18
CA ASN A 184 41.07 11.62 -2.88
C ASN A 184 40.20 10.46 -2.36
N TYR A 185 38.95 10.40 -2.83
CA TYR A 185 38.00 9.33 -2.59
C TYR A 185 37.33 8.95 -3.91
N GLU A 186 36.76 7.75 -3.97
CA GLU A 186 36.02 7.27 -5.13
C GLU A 186 34.50 7.37 -4.88
N TRP A 187 33.73 7.77 -5.89
CA TRP A 187 32.26 7.76 -5.87
C TRP A 187 31.69 7.70 -7.29
N TRP A 188 30.46 7.20 -7.41
CA TRP A 188 29.76 7.16 -8.68
C TRP A 188 28.86 8.37 -8.89
N SER A 189 28.72 8.78 -10.15
CA SER A 189 27.79 9.82 -10.60
C SER A 189 26.92 9.30 -11.72
N PHE A 190 25.67 9.72 -11.72
CA PHE A 190 24.66 9.42 -12.73
C PHE A 190 24.38 10.67 -13.55
N HIS A 191 24.60 10.58 -14.86
CA HIS A 191 24.32 11.66 -15.80
C HIS A 191 23.29 11.21 -16.84
N ASP A 192 22.12 11.86 -16.86
CA ASP A 192 21.11 11.69 -17.91
C ASP A 192 21.68 12.22 -19.25
N ILE A 193 21.56 11.41 -20.31
CA ILE A 193 22.05 11.75 -21.66
C ILE A 193 21.09 12.71 -22.37
N GLN A 194 19.81 12.63 -22.03
CA GLN A 194 18.75 13.48 -22.57
C GLN A 194 18.04 14.14 -21.39
N PRO A 195 18.72 15.04 -20.66
CA PRO A 195 18.12 15.73 -19.55
C PRO A 195 17.00 16.62 -20.07
N ILE A 196 15.82 16.54 -19.44
CA ILE A 196 14.83 17.60 -19.61
C ILE A 196 15.43 18.83 -18.93
N ASN A 197 15.56 19.91 -19.69
CA ASN A 197 16.00 21.17 -19.13
C ASN A 197 14.88 21.68 -18.23
N VAL A 198 14.93 21.34 -16.94
CA VAL A 198 14.00 21.85 -15.94
C VAL A 198 14.77 22.81 -15.06
N SER A 199 14.58 24.11 -15.29
CA SER A 199 15.26 25.16 -14.54
C SER A 199 15.02 25.06 -13.02
N GLU A 200 13.88 24.47 -12.65
CA GLU A 200 13.39 24.24 -11.31
C GLU A 200 14.13 23.11 -10.61
N CYS A 201 14.71 22.15 -11.33
CA CYS A 201 15.65 21.20 -10.73
C CYS A 201 16.94 21.89 -10.26
N GLY A 202 17.20 23.16 -10.65
CA GLY A 202 18.28 23.97 -10.13
C GLY A 202 19.65 23.32 -10.29
N ARG A 203 20.23 22.86 -9.17
CA ARG A 203 21.55 22.19 -9.12
C ARG A 203 21.48 20.67 -9.16
N PHE A 204 20.28 20.09 -9.12
CA PHE A 204 20.07 18.64 -9.21
C PHE A 204 20.17 18.20 -10.66
N THR A 205 21.33 17.69 -11.04
CA THR A 205 21.67 17.28 -12.43
C THR A 205 21.62 15.77 -12.66
N GLY A 206 21.06 15.02 -11.70
CA GLY A 206 21.01 13.56 -11.72
C GLY A 206 19.70 13.00 -12.27
N PRO A 207 19.23 11.85 -11.75
CA PRO A 207 17.96 11.25 -12.15
C PRO A 207 16.77 12.18 -11.91
N VAL A 208 15.93 12.31 -12.93
CA VAL A 208 14.68 13.10 -12.89
C VAL A 208 13.48 12.21 -13.22
N ALA A 209 12.38 12.37 -12.49
CA ALA A 209 11.15 11.65 -12.76
C ALA A 209 9.89 12.46 -12.44
N PHE A 210 8.83 12.22 -13.20
CA PHE A 210 7.48 12.71 -12.92
C PHE A 210 6.67 11.63 -12.26
N VAL A 211 6.06 11.98 -11.13
CA VAL A 211 5.31 11.06 -10.28
C VAL A 211 3.88 11.52 -10.15
N ILE A 212 2.96 10.67 -10.54
CA ILE A 212 1.53 10.87 -10.33
C ILE A 212 1.13 10.05 -9.11
N SER A 213 0.77 10.72 -8.02
CA SER A 213 0.32 10.06 -6.80
C SER A 213 -1.19 9.99 -6.77
N GLU A 214 -1.78 8.79 -6.77
CA GLU A 214 -3.23 8.66 -6.63
C GLU A 214 -3.69 9.23 -5.29
N GLU A 215 -4.77 10.00 -5.36
CA GLU A 215 -5.49 10.45 -4.19
C GLU A 215 -5.99 9.26 -3.36
N ILE A 216 -6.12 9.51 -2.06
CA ILE A 216 -6.60 8.53 -1.09
C ILE A 216 -7.91 9.00 -0.47
N PRO A 217 -8.74 8.05 0.03
CA PRO A 217 -9.90 8.41 0.82
C PRO A 217 -9.50 9.28 2.02
N PRO A 218 -10.38 10.22 2.44
CA PRO A 218 -10.10 11.15 3.53
C PRO A 218 -9.80 10.41 4.84
N GLN A 219 -9.04 11.08 5.70
CA GLN A 219 -8.62 10.54 6.99
C GLN A 219 -9.83 10.24 7.89
N GLY A 220 -9.86 9.05 8.50
CA GLY A 220 -10.93 8.62 9.41
C GLY A 220 -11.00 7.10 9.53
N ILE A 221 -11.84 6.60 10.43
CA ILE A 221 -12.00 5.15 10.68
C ILE A 221 -12.33 4.40 9.38
N LEU A 222 -13.17 4.99 8.53
CA LEU A 222 -13.54 4.44 7.22
C LEU A 222 -12.36 4.45 6.23
N GLY A 223 -11.60 5.54 6.14
CA GLY A 223 -10.39 5.61 5.29
C GLY A 223 -9.26 4.69 5.77
N ASP A 224 -9.08 4.54 7.08
CA ASP A 224 -8.08 3.66 7.68
C ASP A 224 -8.40 2.19 7.45
N THR A 225 -9.67 1.83 7.59
CA THR A 225 -10.15 0.47 7.30
C THR A 225 -10.12 0.16 5.81
N LEU A 226 -10.51 1.09 4.93
CA LEU A 226 -10.41 0.91 3.47
C LEU A 226 -8.96 0.90 2.96
N SER A 227 -8.05 1.66 3.58
CA SER A 227 -6.62 1.67 3.19
C SER A 227 -5.88 0.40 3.62
N LYS A 228 -6.39 -0.31 4.64
CA LYS A 228 -5.83 -1.57 5.16
C LYS A 228 -6.55 -2.82 4.63
N PHE A 229 -7.86 -2.75 4.43
CA PHE A 229 -8.70 -3.83 3.92
C PHE A 229 -9.28 -3.46 2.57
N SER A 230 -9.08 -4.32 1.57
CA SER A 230 -9.70 -4.17 0.25
C SER A 230 -11.22 -4.10 0.37
N ILE A 231 -11.87 -3.42 -0.58
CA ILE A 231 -13.34 -3.34 -0.70
C ILE A 231 -14.02 -4.71 -0.66
N TRP A 232 -13.32 -5.74 -1.17
CA TRP A 232 -13.70 -7.14 -1.09
C TRP A 232 -13.78 -7.67 0.34
N GLY A 233 -12.82 -7.29 1.20
CA GLY A 233 -12.82 -7.66 2.61
C GLY A 233 -13.97 -7.03 3.37
N LEU A 234 -14.29 -5.76 3.09
CA LEU A 234 -15.44 -5.08 3.67
C LEU A 234 -16.76 -5.73 3.22
N TYR A 235 -16.89 -6.08 1.94
CA TYR A 235 -18.05 -6.80 1.43
C TYR A 235 -18.24 -8.16 2.11
N ILE A 236 -17.19 -8.99 2.17
CA ILE A 236 -17.24 -10.32 2.78
C ILE A 236 -17.62 -10.21 4.27
N THR A 237 -17.00 -9.30 5.01
CA THR A 237 -17.30 -9.10 6.44
C THR A 237 -18.74 -8.65 6.67
N PHE A 238 -19.24 -7.70 5.88
CA PHE A 238 -20.64 -7.27 5.96
C PHE A 238 -21.62 -8.41 5.65
N VAL A 239 -21.40 -9.14 4.55
CA VAL A 239 -22.26 -10.26 4.15
C VAL A 239 -22.26 -11.36 5.22
N LEU A 240 -21.10 -11.69 5.79
CA LEU A 240 -21.00 -12.67 6.87
C LEU A 240 -21.70 -12.19 8.16
N ALA A 241 -21.62 -10.91 8.49
CA ALA A 241 -22.30 -10.33 9.64
C ALA A 241 -23.82 -10.40 9.48
N VAL A 242 -24.35 -9.97 8.33
CA VAL A 242 -25.79 -10.07 8.01
C VAL A 242 -26.25 -11.53 7.97
N GLY A 243 -25.47 -12.41 7.35
CA GLY A 243 -25.78 -13.85 7.32
C GLY A 243 -25.83 -14.47 8.72
N ARG A 244 -24.90 -14.09 9.61
CA ARG A 244 -24.94 -14.51 11.02
C ARG A 244 -26.16 -13.95 11.76
N PHE A 245 -26.52 -12.70 11.53
CA PHE A 245 -27.69 -12.09 12.15
C PHE A 245 -28.99 -12.79 11.73
N ILE A 246 -29.17 -13.06 10.43
CA ILE A 246 -30.33 -13.82 9.93
C ILE A 246 -30.33 -15.23 10.52
N ARG A 247 -29.16 -15.89 10.55
CA ARG A 247 -29.04 -17.22 11.18
C ARG A 247 -29.46 -17.20 12.64
N LEU A 248 -29.13 -16.16 13.41
CA LEU A 248 -29.51 -16.06 14.83
C LEU A 248 -31.03 -16.00 15.03
N GLN A 249 -31.76 -15.31 14.15
CA GLN A 249 -33.23 -15.23 14.23
C GLN A 249 -33.91 -16.55 13.87
N CYS A 250 -33.30 -17.34 12.98
CA CYS A 250 -33.82 -18.64 12.56
C CYS A 250 -33.25 -19.82 13.38
N SER A 251 -32.14 -19.63 14.08
CA SER A 251 -31.56 -20.66 14.95
C SER A 251 -32.35 -20.80 16.24
N ASP A 252 -32.36 -22.01 16.79
CA ASP A 252 -32.99 -22.32 18.09
C ASP A 252 -34.50 -22.10 18.18
N LEU A 253 -35.20 -21.94 17.04
CA LEU A 253 -36.67 -21.99 16.97
C LEU A 253 -37.21 -23.24 17.68
N ARG A 254 -36.59 -24.41 17.48
CA ARG A 254 -37.00 -25.66 18.13
C ARG A 254 -36.93 -25.62 19.67
N MET A 255 -35.97 -24.87 20.22
CA MET A 255 -35.76 -24.77 21.67
C MET A 255 -36.80 -23.82 22.29
N ARG A 256 -37.37 -22.91 21.51
CA ARG A 256 -38.42 -21.96 21.92
C ARG A 256 -39.82 -22.55 21.84
N ILE A 257 -40.04 -23.59 21.02
CA ILE A 257 -41.37 -24.23 20.83
C ILE A 257 -42.12 -24.49 22.15
N PRO A 258 -41.52 -25.09 23.20
CA PRO A 258 -42.24 -25.41 24.44
C PRO A 258 -42.75 -24.20 25.22
N TYR A 259 -42.22 -23.00 24.95
CA TYR A 259 -42.54 -21.78 25.68
C TYR A 259 -43.36 -20.78 24.85
N GLU A 260 -43.34 -20.90 23.52
CA GLU A 260 -44.04 -19.98 22.62
C GLU A 260 -45.31 -20.56 22.02
N ASN A 261 -45.39 -21.89 21.84
CA ASN A 261 -46.54 -22.55 21.24
C ASN A 261 -47.37 -23.27 22.30
N LEU A 262 -47.96 -22.49 23.21
CA LEU A 262 -48.84 -23.00 24.28
C LEU A 262 -50.33 -22.86 23.87
N PRO A 263 -51.20 -23.84 24.15
CA PRO A 263 -52.60 -23.80 23.71
C PRO A 263 -53.46 -22.69 24.35
N SER A 264 -53.31 -22.46 25.66
CA SER A 264 -53.86 -21.30 26.38
C SER A 264 -52.87 -20.84 27.46
N CYS A 265 -52.81 -19.53 27.72
CA CYS A 265 -51.96 -18.94 28.75
C CYS A 265 -52.76 -18.37 29.93
N ASP A 266 -54.09 -18.53 29.97
CA ASP A 266 -54.96 -17.78 30.89
C ASP A 266 -54.65 -18.09 32.36
N ARG A 267 -54.41 -19.37 32.70
CA ARG A 267 -54.02 -19.78 34.06
C ARG A 267 -52.66 -19.25 34.49
N LEU A 268 -51.70 -19.17 33.55
CA LEU A 268 -50.37 -18.61 33.83
C LEU A 268 -50.45 -17.09 34.00
N ILE A 269 -51.29 -16.41 33.21
CA ILE A 269 -51.55 -14.98 33.32
C ILE A 269 -52.20 -14.67 34.67
N ALA A 270 -53.20 -15.45 35.10
CA ALA A 270 -53.83 -15.28 36.41
C ALA A 270 -52.82 -15.39 37.56
N ILE A 271 -51.90 -16.36 37.53
CA ILE A 271 -50.82 -16.45 38.54
C ILE A 271 -49.93 -15.19 38.52
N CYS A 272 -49.59 -14.68 37.34
CA CYS A 272 -48.81 -13.44 37.22
C CYS A 272 -49.58 -12.20 37.73
N GLU A 273 -50.89 -12.14 37.50
CA GLU A 273 -51.77 -11.07 38.02
C GLU A 273 -51.90 -11.16 39.55
N ASP A 274 -52.04 -12.35 40.11
CA ASP A 274 -52.08 -12.57 41.57
C ASP A 274 -50.74 -12.20 42.24
N ILE A 275 -49.61 -12.51 41.60
CA ILE A 275 -48.28 -12.04 42.05
C ILE A 275 -48.22 -10.51 42.05
N TYR A 276 -48.73 -9.88 40.99
CA TYR A 276 -48.76 -8.43 40.87
C TYR A 276 -49.67 -7.78 41.94
N ALA A 277 -50.84 -8.37 42.20
CA ALA A 277 -51.78 -7.92 43.24
C ALA A 277 -51.18 -8.06 44.65
N ALA A 278 -50.63 -9.23 44.99
CA ALA A 278 -49.97 -9.46 46.29
C ALA A 278 -48.81 -8.48 46.53
N ARG A 279 -48.05 -8.15 45.49
CA ARG A 279 -46.99 -7.13 45.56
C ARG A 279 -47.55 -5.72 45.79
N ALA A 280 -48.66 -5.37 45.15
CA ALA A 280 -49.31 -4.07 45.31
C ALA A 280 -49.89 -3.88 46.73
N GLU A 281 -50.37 -4.95 47.35
CA GLU A 281 -50.93 -4.97 48.71
C GLU A 281 -49.85 -5.11 49.80
N GLY A 282 -48.61 -5.47 49.41
CA GLY A 282 -47.48 -5.64 50.33
C GLY A 282 -47.46 -7.00 51.04
N GLU A 283 -48.23 -7.98 50.57
CA GLU A 283 -48.29 -9.34 51.10
C GLU A 283 -47.15 -10.22 50.56
N LEU A 284 -45.91 -9.92 50.98
CA LEU A 284 -44.69 -10.55 50.46
C LEU A 284 -44.64 -12.09 50.64
N GLY A 285 -45.30 -12.63 51.67
CA GLY A 285 -45.36 -14.08 51.89
C GLY A 285 -46.20 -14.80 50.83
N VAL A 286 -47.30 -14.20 50.39
CA VAL A 286 -48.15 -14.73 49.32
C VAL A 286 -47.44 -14.60 47.97
N GLU A 287 -46.78 -13.46 47.74
CA GLU A 287 -45.95 -13.22 46.56
C GLU A 287 -44.87 -14.30 46.39
N GLU A 288 -44.13 -14.61 47.46
CA GLU A 288 -43.06 -15.62 47.43
C GLU A 288 -43.60 -17.02 47.06
N VAL A 289 -44.73 -17.42 47.65
CA VAL A 289 -45.35 -18.72 47.37
C VAL A 289 -45.81 -18.82 45.91
N LEU A 290 -46.45 -17.77 45.38
CA LEU A 290 -46.89 -17.73 43.99
C LEU A 290 -45.70 -17.68 43.01
N TYR A 291 -44.64 -16.93 43.32
CA TYR A 291 -43.41 -16.89 42.52
C TYR A 291 -42.75 -18.28 42.41
N TRP A 292 -42.58 -18.98 43.54
CA TRP A 292 -42.01 -20.32 43.51
C TRP A 292 -42.90 -21.33 42.78
N THR A 293 -44.21 -21.13 42.82
CA THR A 293 -45.17 -21.92 42.04
C THR A 293 -44.93 -21.72 40.54
N LEU A 294 -44.80 -20.47 40.09
CA LEU A 294 -44.48 -20.13 38.70
C LEU A 294 -43.15 -20.75 38.25
N VAL A 295 -42.09 -20.64 39.08
CA VAL A 295 -40.78 -21.25 38.79
C VAL A 295 -40.87 -22.78 38.67
N LYS A 296 -41.64 -23.44 39.54
CA LYS A 296 -41.85 -24.90 39.46
C LYS A 296 -42.54 -25.31 38.15
N ILE A 297 -43.51 -24.52 37.69
CA ILE A 297 -44.21 -24.76 36.42
C ILE A 297 -43.23 -24.65 35.25
N TYR A 298 -42.44 -23.56 35.16
CA TYR A 298 -41.46 -23.37 34.08
C TYR A 298 -40.29 -24.36 34.11
N ARG A 299 -39.99 -24.99 35.25
CA ARG A 299 -38.95 -26.03 35.37
C ARG A 299 -39.39 -27.41 34.87
N SER A 300 -40.69 -27.66 34.72
CA SER A 300 -41.23 -28.97 34.33
C SER A 300 -42.13 -28.84 33.09
N PRO A 301 -41.70 -29.34 31.91
CA PRO A 301 -42.51 -29.27 30.69
C PRO A 301 -43.89 -29.92 30.82
N HIS A 302 -43.99 -30.99 31.63
CA HIS A 302 -45.25 -31.65 31.92
C HIS A 302 -46.22 -30.75 32.70
N MET A 303 -45.72 -30.04 33.71
CA MET A 303 -46.54 -29.08 34.48
C MET A 303 -46.95 -27.89 33.60
N LEU A 304 -46.03 -27.38 32.79
CA LEU A 304 -46.32 -26.28 31.86
C LEU A 304 -47.44 -26.64 30.88
N LEU A 305 -47.40 -27.84 30.29
CA LEU A 305 -48.47 -28.33 29.42
C LEU A 305 -49.80 -28.48 30.15
N GLU A 306 -49.80 -29.00 31.38
CA GLU A 306 -51.04 -29.16 32.17
C GLU A 306 -51.71 -27.81 32.48
N TYR A 307 -50.91 -26.80 32.80
CA TYR A 307 -51.40 -25.45 33.09
C TYR A 307 -51.78 -24.64 31.85
N THR A 308 -51.50 -25.14 30.64
CA THR A 308 -51.77 -24.45 29.37
C THR A 308 -52.78 -25.18 28.49
N LYS A 309 -53.47 -26.19 29.03
CA LYS A 309 -54.59 -26.85 28.33
C LYS A 309 -55.77 -25.88 28.16
N VAL A 310 -56.48 -26.04 27.05
CA VAL A 310 -57.79 -25.40 26.85
C VAL A 310 -58.79 -26.15 27.73
N ASP A 311 -59.56 -25.42 28.52
CA ASP A 311 -60.67 -25.95 29.30
C ASP A 311 -61.88 -26.33 28.44
#